data_AF-A0A2A2GB11-F1
#
_entry.id   AF-A0A2A2GB11-F1
#
_cell.length_a   1.000
_cell.length_b   1.000
_cell.length_c   1.000
_cell.angle_alpha   90.00
_cell.angle_beta   90.00
_cell.angle_gamma   90.00
#
_symmetry.space_group_name_H-M   'P 1'
#
loop_
_entity.id
_entity.type
_entity.pdbx_description
1 polymer ?
#
loop_
_entity_poly.entity_id
_entity_poly.type
_entity_poly.pdbx_seq_one_letter_code
_entity_poly.pdbx_strand_id
1 'polypeptide(L)'
;MPLRPPIHRPVGRRDKRERDRDTDRRRDPVIRALYRSARWLAERRLFLARHPLCAECQRRDRLTPANTVDHVVPHRGDPERFWDQDGWQPLCA
;
A
#
# COMPACT_ATOMS: atom_id res chain seq x y z
N MET A 1 -46.59 -4.40 -8.03
CA MET A 1 -45.13 -4.66 -8.01
C MET A 1 -44.58 -4.08 -6.73
N PRO A 2 -43.86 -4.83 -5.88
CA PRO A 2 -43.34 -4.28 -4.64
C PRO A 2 -42.24 -3.25 -4.97
N LEU A 3 -42.46 -2.00 -4.57
CA LEU A 3 -41.46 -0.94 -4.69
C LEU A 3 -40.32 -1.22 -3.71
N ARG A 4 -39.08 -1.05 -4.18
CA ARG A 4 -37.89 -1.22 -3.34
C ARG A 4 -37.96 -0.23 -2.16
N PRO A 5 -37.88 -0.70 -0.90
CA PRO A 5 -37.90 0.19 0.25
C PRO A 5 -36.68 1.13 0.21
N PRO A 6 -36.81 2.37 0.73
CA PRO A 6 -35.73 3.34 0.74
C PRO A 6 -34.53 2.79 1.53
N ILE A 7 -33.33 2.99 0.99
CA ILE A 7 -32.09 2.58 1.67
C ILE A 7 -31.94 3.44 2.93
N HIS A 8 -31.96 2.80 4.10
CA HIS A 8 -31.69 3.48 5.37
C HIS A 8 -30.30 4.13 5.31
N ARG A 9 -30.28 5.47 5.35
CA ARG A 9 -29.05 6.25 5.44
C ARG A 9 -28.97 6.86 6.84
N PRO A 10 -28.05 6.40 7.70
CA PRO A 10 -27.97 6.91 9.07
C PRO A 10 -27.63 8.41 9.05
N VAL A 11 -28.37 9.17 9.88
CA VAL A 11 -28.15 10.60 10.08
C VAL A 11 -26.73 10.79 10.66
N GLY A 12 -25.95 11.70 10.07
CA GLY A 12 -24.56 11.95 10.48
C GLY A 12 -23.50 11.15 9.74
N ARG A 13 -23.86 10.26 8.80
CA ARG A 13 -22.87 9.63 7.91
C ARG A 13 -22.26 10.66 6.98
N ARG A 14 -21.01 11.07 7.28
CA ARG A 14 -20.17 11.93 6.42
C ARG A 14 -20.12 11.41 5.00
N ASP A 15 -19.92 12.31 4.02
CA ASP A 15 -19.77 11.88 2.63
C ASP A 15 -18.48 11.04 2.46
N LYS A 16 -18.45 10.14 1.47
CA LYS A 16 -17.24 9.35 1.18
C LYS A 16 -16.04 10.27 0.90
N ARG A 17 -16.23 11.33 0.11
CA ARG A 17 -15.17 12.29 -0.24
C ARG A 17 -14.64 13.05 0.97
N GLU A 18 -15.46 13.25 1.99
CA GLU A 18 -15.07 13.93 3.22
C GLU A 18 -14.20 13.01 4.10
N ARG A 19 -14.62 11.74 4.25
CA ARG A 19 -13.83 10.74 4.97
C ARG A 19 -12.48 10.46 4.30
N ASP A 20 -12.47 10.35 2.98
CA ASP A 20 -11.25 10.12 2.20
C ASP A 20 -10.27 11.30 2.41
N ARG A 21 -10.74 12.55 2.41
CA ARG A 21 -9.93 13.74 2.72
C ARG A 21 -9.40 13.78 4.15
N ASP A 22 -10.23 13.42 5.14
CA ASP A 22 -9.80 13.39 6.53
C ASP A 22 -8.69 12.34 6.74
N THR A 23 -8.82 11.20 6.08
CA THR A 23 -7.80 10.14 6.07
C THR A 23 -6.51 10.63 5.41
N ASP A 24 -6.62 11.34 4.28
CA ASP A 24 -5.47 11.86 3.55
C ASP A 24 -4.73 12.98 4.32
N ARG A 25 -5.46 13.79 5.13
CA ARG A 25 -4.86 14.79 6.05
C ARG A 25 -4.15 14.16 7.23
N ARG A 26 -4.67 13.04 7.75
CA ARG A 26 -4.04 12.29 8.84
C ARG A 26 -2.80 11.53 8.38
N ARG A 27 -2.60 11.38 7.07
CA ARG A 27 -1.43 10.70 6.51
C ARG A 27 -0.21 11.62 6.58
N ASP A 28 0.87 11.11 7.18
CA ASP A 28 2.10 11.86 7.34
C ASP A 28 2.66 12.33 5.97
N PRO A 29 2.80 13.65 5.74
CA PRO A 29 3.27 14.17 4.46
C PRO A 29 4.73 13.78 4.15
N VAL A 30 5.56 13.55 5.17
CA VAL A 30 6.96 13.14 5.02
C VAL A 30 7.02 11.74 4.42
N ILE A 31 6.24 10.81 4.94
CA ILE A 31 6.15 9.44 4.40
C ILE A 31 5.65 9.44 2.97
N ARG A 32 4.63 10.24 2.64
CA ARG A 32 4.15 10.35 1.24
C ARG A 32 5.24 10.87 0.32
N ALA A 33 6.10 11.77 0.79
CA ALA A 33 7.25 12.25 0.02
C ALA A 33 8.31 11.15 -0.18
N LEU A 34 8.58 10.30 0.83
CA LEU A 34 9.51 9.17 0.71
C LEU A 34 9.11 8.21 -0.42
N TYR A 35 7.83 7.80 -0.48
CA TYR A 35 7.32 6.95 -1.56
C TYR A 35 7.37 7.59 -2.96
N ARG A 36 7.46 8.93 -3.05
CA ARG A 36 7.63 9.66 -4.31
C ARG A 36 9.08 10.01 -4.62
N SER A 37 10.00 9.74 -3.70
CA SER A 37 11.40 10.12 -3.85
C SER A 37 12.07 9.34 -4.98
N ALA A 38 13.01 9.99 -5.67
CA ALA A 38 13.83 9.33 -6.70
C ALA A 38 14.63 8.15 -6.12
N ARG A 39 15.08 8.29 -4.87
CA ARG A 39 15.77 7.22 -4.13
C ARG A 39 14.90 5.98 -4.00
N TRP A 40 13.64 6.12 -3.56
CA TRP A 40 12.72 5.00 -3.46
C TRP A 40 12.47 4.34 -4.82
N LEU A 41 12.27 5.12 -5.88
CA LEU A 41 12.07 4.59 -7.22
C LEU A 41 13.29 3.78 -7.72
N ALA A 42 14.51 4.23 -7.42
CA ALA A 42 15.74 3.52 -7.76
C ALA A 42 15.92 2.23 -6.95
N GLU A 43 15.80 2.31 -5.63
CA GLU A 43 15.92 1.16 -4.74
C GLU A 43 14.85 0.09 -5.03
N ARG A 44 13.60 0.51 -5.26
CA ARG A 44 12.51 -0.38 -5.65
C ARG A 44 12.81 -1.14 -6.94
N ARG A 45 13.36 -0.47 -7.95
CA ARG A 45 13.75 -1.11 -9.22
C ARG A 45 14.86 -2.12 -9.00
N LEU A 46 15.89 -1.75 -8.23
CA LEU A 46 17.02 -2.62 -7.92
C LEU A 46 16.58 -3.85 -7.11
N PHE A 47 15.68 -3.65 -6.14
CA PHE A 47 15.13 -4.73 -5.33
C PHE A 47 14.31 -5.70 -6.19
N LEU A 48 13.40 -5.20 -7.05
CA LEU A 48 12.63 -6.06 -7.96
C LEU A 48 13.52 -6.80 -8.97
N ALA A 49 14.64 -6.20 -9.39
CA ALA A 49 15.61 -6.88 -10.25
C ALA A 49 16.33 -8.04 -9.53
N ARG A 50 16.65 -7.87 -8.24
CA ARG A 50 17.24 -8.92 -7.39
C ARG A 50 16.22 -9.98 -6.96
N HIS A 51 14.95 -9.60 -6.84
CA HIS A 51 13.85 -10.46 -6.41
C HIS A 51 12.72 -10.46 -7.45
N PRO A 52 12.91 -11.17 -8.58
CA PRO A 52 11.99 -11.10 -9.73
C PRO A 52 10.65 -11.82 -9.50
N LEU A 53 10.52 -12.61 -8.43
CA LEU A 53 9.35 -13.45 -8.16
C LEU A 53 8.60 -12.98 -6.90
N CYS A 54 7.28 -13.13 -6.92
CA CYS A 54 6.43 -12.83 -5.78
C CYS A 54 6.68 -13.82 -4.63
N ALA A 55 7.06 -13.30 -3.46
CA ALA A 55 7.39 -14.10 -2.28
C ALA A 55 6.18 -14.90 -1.76
N GLU A 56 4.97 -14.37 -1.86
CA GLU A 56 3.74 -15.08 -1.46
C GLU A 56 3.36 -16.18 -2.46
N CYS A 57 3.53 -15.94 -3.76
CA CYS A 57 3.29 -16.96 -4.77
C CYS A 57 4.29 -18.11 -4.64
N GLN A 58 5.57 -17.80 -4.41
CA GLN A 58 6.61 -18.81 -4.20
C GLN A 58 6.30 -19.70 -2.99
N ARG A 59 5.78 -19.14 -1.89
CA ARG A 59 5.32 -19.90 -0.71
C ARG A 59 4.15 -20.85 -1.01
N ARG A 60 3.46 -20.67 -2.14
CA ARG A 60 2.36 -21.52 -2.61
C ARG A 60 2.73 -22.33 -3.85
N ASP A 61 4.03 -22.52 -4.10
CA ASP A 61 4.56 -23.24 -5.27
C ASP A 61 4.13 -22.64 -6.62
N ARG A 62 3.89 -21.32 -6.66
CA ARG A 62 3.54 -20.59 -7.88
C ARG A 62 4.65 -19.62 -8.27
N LEU A 63 5.05 -19.66 -9.53
CA LEU A 63 5.98 -18.70 -10.10
C LEU A 63 5.19 -17.56 -10.72
N THR A 64 5.29 -16.37 -10.14
CA THR A 64 4.63 -15.17 -10.65
C THR A 64 5.59 -14.00 -10.52
N PRO A 65 5.75 -13.18 -11.58
CA PRO A 65 6.66 -12.04 -11.53
C PRO A 65 6.21 -11.03 -10.48
N ALA A 66 7.15 -10.55 -9.68
CA ALA A 66 6.90 -9.45 -8.76
C ALA A 66 6.90 -8.12 -9.53
N ASN A 67 5.92 -7.27 -9.22
CA ASN A 67 5.82 -5.93 -9.79
C ASN A 67 5.70 -4.85 -8.72
N THR A 68 5.55 -5.23 -7.46
CA THR A 68 5.31 -4.33 -6.34
C THR A 68 6.22 -4.73 -5.18
N VAL A 69 6.65 -3.74 -4.40
CA VAL A 69 7.43 -3.94 -3.18
C VAL A 69 6.57 -3.45 -2.03
N ASP A 70 6.38 -4.30 -1.04
CA ASP A 70 5.61 -4.01 0.15
C ASP A 70 6.51 -4.08 1.40
N HIS A 71 6.18 -3.31 2.43
CA HIS A 71 6.91 -3.31 3.70
C HIS A 71 6.26 -4.36 4.62
N VAL A 72 6.94 -5.49 4.85
CA VAL A 72 6.49 -6.58 5.73
C VAL A 72 6.21 -6.05 7.14
N VAL A 73 7.13 -5.24 7.66
CA VAL A 73 6.96 -4.54 8.92
C VAL A 73 6.47 -3.12 8.61
N PRO A 74 5.28 -2.72 9.11
CA PRO A 74 4.81 -1.36 8.92
C PRO A 74 5.79 -0.37 9.54
N HIS A 75 6.32 0.54 8.72
CA HIS A 75 7.28 1.53 9.17
C HIS A 75 6.66 2.55 10.17
N ARG A 76 5.31 2.67 10.25
CA ARG A 76 4.56 3.51 11.22
C ARG A 76 5.01 4.99 11.33
N GLY A 77 5.67 5.52 10.30
CA GLY A 77 6.22 6.88 10.30
C GLY A 77 7.74 6.95 10.57
N ASP A 78 8.38 5.83 10.90
CA ASP A 78 9.83 5.73 11.09
C ASP A 78 10.55 5.64 9.71
N PRO A 79 11.38 6.63 9.33
CA PRO A 79 12.11 6.60 8.07
C PRO A 79 13.21 5.54 8.03
N GLU A 80 13.81 5.16 9.15
CA GLU A 80 14.90 4.16 9.13
C GLU A 80 14.35 2.80 8.72
N ARG A 81 13.21 2.41 9.31
CA ARG A 81 12.47 1.20 8.92
C ARG A 81 11.94 1.23 7.49
N PHE A 82 11.69 2.42 6.95
CA PHE A 82 11.27 2.54 5.55
C PHE A 82 12.40 2.10 4.58
N TRP A 83 13.65 2.42 4.92
CA TRP A 83 14.83 2.13 4.10
C TRP A 83 15.47 0.78 4.37
N ASP A 84 15.02 0.06 5.40
CA ASP A 84 15.46 -1.29 5.71
C ASP A 84 14.97 -2.28 4.64
N GLN A 85 15.88 -2.78 3.81
CA GLN A 85 15.59 -3.71 2.72
C GLN A 85 15.19 -5.10 3.23
N ASP A 86 15.63 -5.48 4.44
CA ASP A 86 15.27 -6.78 5.03
C ASP A 86 13.78 -6.82 5.40
N GLY A 87 13.17 -5.65 5.60
CA GLY A 87 11.74 -5.48 5.80
C GLY A 87 10.91 -5.46 4.51
N TRP A 88 11.51 -5.59 3.33
CA TRP A 88 10.78 -5.51 2.05
C TRP A 88 10.39 -6.89 1.53
N GLN A 89 9.20 -6.98 0.94
CA GLN A 89 8.74 -8.18 0.24
C GLN A 89 8.36 -7.87 -1.22
N PRO A 90 8.82 -8.69 -2.18
CA PRO A 90 8.38 -8.61 -3.56
C PRO A 90 7.00 -9.29 -3.71
N LEU A 91 6.03 -8.57 -4.26
CA LEU A 91 4.66 -9.06 -4.48
C LEU A 91 4.22 -8.86 -5.93
N CYS A 92 3.26 -9.69 -6.34
CA CYS A 92 2.45 -9.45 -7.54
C CYS A 92 1.25 -8.56 -7.19
N ALA A 93 0.73 -7.85 -8.20
CA ALA A 93 -0.48 -7.02 -8.07
C ALA A 93 -1.77 -7.85 -8.12
#